data_AF-A0A7S2URE9-F1
#
_entry.id   AF-A0A7S2URE9-F1
#
_cell.length_a   1.000
_cell.length_b   1.000
_cell.length_c   1.000
_cell.angle_alpha   90.00
_cell.angle_beta   90.00
_cell.angle_gamma   90.00
#
_symmetry.space_group_name_H-M   'P 1'
#
loop_
_entity.id
_entity.type
_entity.pdbx_description
1 polymer ?
#
loop_
_entity_poly.entity_id
_entity_poly.type
_entity_poly.pdbx_seq_one_letter_code
_entity_poly.pdbx_strand_id
1 'polypeptide(L)'
;MRATLVSSARRLFVPSQHMWLEASRMQKGVSSPHLFREGAWVVNVGLTDRALDDIGDVLSMDSLLSSSAANNMPNDNANANEGIVVERGQTLIEIKWDGHAITSADELYHTVWENIEGMTPIQSPVSGLLQKVMIPRKGVGLDEEDVLATIIVTDEQSLQNELQGTVDEEKYMKYLEKETLMGAFSEQTNDDSSSSSSYDRQ
;
A
#
# COMPACT_ATOMS: atom_id res chain seq x y z
N MET A 1 -11.54 -19.78 2.55
CA MET A 1 -11.67 -20.14 1.11
C MET A 1 -10.33 -19.83 0.47
N ARG A 2 -9.76 -20.78 -0.30
CA ARG A 2 -8.47 -20.59 -0.99
C ARG A 2 -8.73 -19.81 -2.29
N ALA A 3 -7.96 -18.75 -2.56
CA ALA A 3 -8.02 -18.04 -3.83
C ALA A 3 -7.33 -18.89 -4.90
N THR A 4 -8.07 -19.33 -5.91
CA THR A 4 -7.53 -20.09 -7.04
C THR A 4 -7.03 -19.10 -8.08
N LEU A 5 -5.72 -19.09 -8.36
CA LEU A 5 -5.12 -18.29 -9.44
C LEU A 5 -5.54 -18.89 -10.80
N VAL A 6 -6.62 -18.36 -11.36
CA VAL A 6 -7.06 -18.67 -12.74
C VAL A 6 -6.33 -17.73 -13.70
N SER A 7 -5.96 -18.20 -14.90
CA SER A 7 -5.10 -17.54 -15.88
C SER A 7 -5.59 -16.19 -16.45
N SER A 8 -6.61 -15.57 -15.87
CA SER A 8 -7.04 -14.20 -16.15
C SER A 8 -6.63 -13.36 -14.94
N ALA A 9 -5.83 -12.33 -15.16
CA ALA A 9 -5.25 -11.51 -14.12
C ALA A 9 -6.38 -10.80 -13.33
N ARG A 10 -6.76 -11.40 -12.21
CA ARG A 10 -7.79 -10.84 -11.32
C ARG A 10 -7.09 -9.98 -10.29
N ARG A 11 -7.63 -8.78 -10.06
CA ARG A 11 -7.20 -7.92 -8.96
C ARG A 11 -7.60 -8.56 -7.63
N LEU A 12 -6.62 -8.66 -6.74
CA LEU A 12 -6.79 -9.03 -5.33
C LEU A 12 -6.43 -7.82 -4.49
N PHE A 13 -7.02 -7.68 -3.31
CA PHE A 13 -6.85 -6.50 -2.47
C PHE A 13 -6.20 -6.88 -1.14
N VAL A 14 -5.37 -5.99 -0.60
CA VAL A 14 -4.77 -6.07 0.73
C VAL A 14 -5.47 -5.02 1.60
N PRO A 15 -6.51 -5.40 2.37
CA PRO A 15 -7.33 -4.42 3.07
C PRO A 15 -6.56 -3.55 4.05
N SER A 16 -5.58 -4.13 4.76
CA SER A 16 -4.80 -3.41 5.78
C SER A 16 -3.87 -2.33 5.22
N GLN A 17 -3.64 -2.30 3.91
CA GLN A 17 -2.76 -1.33 3.25
C GLN A 17 -3.46 -0.61 2.09
N HIS A 18 -4.76 -0.87 1.88
CA HIS A 18 -5.54 -0.32 0.76
C HIS A 18 -4.86 -0.47 -0.61
N MET A 19 -4.18 -1.60 -0.83
CA MET A 19 -3.48 -1.89 -2.09
C MET A 19 -4.22 -2.94 -2.90
N TRP A 20 -4.04 -2.90 -4.22
CA TRP A 20 -4.40 -4.00 -5.11
C TRP A 20 -3.14 -4.70 -5.61
N LEU A 21 -3.30 -5.99 -5.92
CA LEU A 21 -2.33 -6.80 -6.63
C LEU A 21 -2.96 -7.41 -7.86
N GLU A 22 -2.16 -7.51 -8.91
CA GLU A 22 -2.50 -8.26 -10.11
C GLU A 22 -1.38 -9.25 -10.42
N ALA A 23 -1.67 -10.53 -10.30
CA ALA A 23 -0.73 -11.60 -10.60
C ALA A 23 -1.00 -12.16 -12.00
N SER A 24 0.02 -12.16 -12.85
CA SER A 24 -0.03 -12.75 -14.19
C SER A 24 1.14 -13.70 -14.40
N ARG A 25 0.90 -14.79 -15.14
CA ARG A 25 1.96 -15.74 -15.46
C ARG A 25 2.78 -15.19 -16.62
N MET A 26 4.10 -15.16 -16.46
CA MET A 26 5.00 -14.66 -17.51
C MET A 26 4.87 -15.55 -18.76
N GLN A 27 4.36 -14.98 -19.86
CA GLN A 27 4.23 -15.71 -21.12
C GLN A 27 5.56 -15.75 -21.87
N LYS A 28 5.82 -16.90 -22.50
CA LYS A 28 7.00 -17.17 -23.32
C LYS A 28 7.01 -16.24 -24.53
N GLY A 29 7.89 -15.23 -24.55
CA GLY A 29 8.07 -14.36 -25.72
C GLY A 29 8.26 -12.87 -25.44
N VAL A 30 8.08 -12.40 -24.21
CA VAL A 30 8.40 -11.00 -23.85
C VAL A 30 9.88 -10.94 -23.47
N SER A 31 10.66 -10.22 -24.27
CA SER A 31 12.10 -9.95 -24.17
C SER A 31 12.55 -9.64 -22.74
N SER A 32 12.74 -10.68 -21.93
CA SER A 32 13.30 -10.57 -20.60
C SER A 32 14.60 -11.36 -20.59
N PRO A 33 15.68 -10.80 -20.05
CA PRO A 33 16.98 -11.43 -20.06
C PRO A 33 16.92 -12.79 -19.34
N HIS A 34 17.85 -13.67 -19.72
CA HIS A 34 17.94 -15.10 -19.40
C HIS A 34 17.91 -15.52 -17.91
N LEU A 35 17.60 -14.62 -16.98
CA LEU A 35 17.55 -14.87 -15.53
C LEU A 35 16.18 -15.36 -15.05
N PHE A 36 15.11 -15.23 -15.84
CA PHE A 36 13.76 -15.59 -15.41
C PHE A 36 13.37 -16.98 -15.89
N ARG A 37 13.13 -17.88 -14.92
CA ARG A 37 12.71 -19.26 -15.17
C ARG A 37 11.33 -19.27 -15.84
N GLU A 38 11.16 -20.06 -16.90
CA GLU A 38 9.85 -20.27 -17.51
C GLU A 38 8.84 -20.69 -16.43
N GLY A 39 7.73 -19.94 -16.33
CA GLY A 39 6.69 -20.17 -15.33
C GLY A 39 6.74 -19.26 -14.09
N ALA A 40 7.63 -18.27 -14.04
CA ALA A 40 7.56 -17.22 -13.02
C ALA A 40 6.26 -16.39 -13.11
N TRP A 41 5.87 -15.83 -11.98
CA TRP A 41 4.72 -14.93 -11.83
C TRP A 41 5.22 -13.49 -11.78
N VAL A 42 4.52 -12.62 -12.49
CA VAL A 42 4.67 -11.17 -12.42
C VAL A 42 3.54 -10.66 -11.55
N VAL A 43 3.89 -10.03 -10.44
CA VAL A 43 2.94 -9.43 -9.50
C VAL A 43 3.08 -7.92 -9.60
N ASN A 44 2.05 -7.27 -10.14
CA ASN A 44 1.92 -5.82 -10.14
C ASN A 44 1.22 -5.40 -8.85
N VAL A 45 1.66 -4.29 -8.27
CA VAL A 45 1.12 -3.72 -7.05
C VAL A 45 0.80 -2.24 -7.30
N GLY A 46 -0.36 -1.80 -6.85
CA GLY A 46 -0.78 -0.40 -6.87
C GLY A 46 -1.69 -0.04 -5.69
N LEU A 47 -2.11 1.22 -5.65
CA LEU A 47 -2.97 1.76 -4.60
C LEU A 47 -4.43 1.76 -5.06
N THR A 48 -5.35 1.55 -4.11
CA THR A 48 -6.78 1.75 -4.35
C THR A 48 -7.15 3.22 -4.18
N ASP A 49 -8.32 3.62 -4.71
CA ASP A 49 -8.87 4.97 -4.48
C ASP A 49 -8.91 5.34 -3.00
N ARG A 50 -9.28 4.39 -2.12
CA ARG A 50 -9.29 4.64 -0.68
C ARG A 50 -7.90 5.03 -0.15
N ALA A 51 -6.85 4.38 -0.62
CA ALA A 51 -5.49 4.71 -0.20
C ALA A 51 -5.07 6.09 -0.71
N LEU A 52 -5.52 6.47 -1.92
CA LEU A 52 -5.30 7.78 -2.52
C LEU A 52 -6.17 8.88 -1.90
N ASP A 53 -7.28 8.54 -1.24
CA ASP A 53 -8.03 9.49 -0.40
C ASP A 53 -7.32 9.70 0.95
N ASP A 54 -6.74 8.64 1.50
CA ASP A 54 -6.00 8.67 2.77
C ASP A 54 -4.62 9.35 2.61
N ILE A 55 -4.01 9.23 1.43
CA ILE A 55 -2.80 9.93 1.03
C ILE A 55 -3.24 11.19 0.29
N GLY A 56 -3.04 12.37 0.88
CA GLY A 56 -3.37 13.63 0.20
C GLY A 56 -2.48 13.92 -1.02
N ASP A 57 -2.12 15.18 -1.17
CA ASP A 57 -1.25 15.61 -2.26
C ASP A 57 0.16 15.04 -2.09
N VAL A 58 0.61 14.27 -3.08
CA VAL A 58 1.94 13.63 -3.05
C VAL A 58 3.03 14.67 -3.33
N LEU A 59 3.94 14.83 -2.37
CA LEU A 59 5.07 15.76 -2.45
C LEU A 59 6.31 15.11 -3.06
N SER A 60 6.64 13.90 -2.62
CA SER A 60 7.79 13.13 -3.10
C SER A 60 7.65 11.64 -2.83
N MET A 61 8.39 10.84 -3.59
CA MET A 61 8.52 9.41 -3.34
C MET A 61 9.98 8.99 -3.36
N ASP A 62 10.37 8.21 -2.36
CA ASP A 62 11.67 7.57 -2.28
C ASP A 62 11.52 6.06 -2.48
N SER A 63 12.31 5.48 -3.38
CA SER A 63 12.24 4.04 -3.66
C SER A 63 13.45 3.26 -3.17
N LEU A 64 13.22 1.99 -2.85
CA LEU A 64 14.28 1.04 -2.50
C LEU A 64 15.28 0.82 -3.65
N LEU A 65 14.83 0.90 -4.91
CA LEU A 65 15.71 0.77 -6.07
C LEU A 65 16.67 1.97 -6.18
N SER A 66 16.19 3.19 -5.88
CA SER A 66 16.99 4.41 -5.94
C SER A 66 18.09 4.44 -4.87
N SER A 67 17.82 3.93 -3.66
CA SER A 67 18.79 3.90 -2.56
C SER A 67 19.86 2.80 -2.73
N SER A 68 19.50 1.68 -3.33
CA SER A 68 20.45 0.61 -3.69
C SER A 68 21.42 1.04 -4.80
N ALA A 69 20.93 1.77 -5.80
CA ALA A 69 21.77 2.31 -6.88
C ALA A 69 22.78 3.37 -6.37
N ALA A 70 22.46 4.09 -5.29
CA ALA A 70 23.36 5.09 -4.70
C ALA A 70 24.50 4.47 -3.87
N ASN A 71 24.33 3.25 -3.35
CA ASN A 71 25.32 2.56 -2.52
C ASN A 71 26.27 1.65 -3.33
N ASN A 72 25.96 1.39 -4.60
CA ASN A 72 26.83 0.66 -5.51
C ASN A 72 27.48 1.64 -6.50
N MET A 73 28.82 1.74 -6.45
CA MET A 73 29.63 2.47 -7.44
C MET A 73 29.09 2.28 -8.87
N PRO A 74 29.13 3.31 -9.74
CA PRO A 74 28.76 3.15 -11.14
C PRO A 74 29.82 2.26 -11.80
N ASN A 75 29.58 0.95 -11.81
CA ASN A 75 30.25 0.05 -12.71
C ASN A 75 29.50 0.18 -14.03
N ASP A 76 30.16 0.68 -15.07
CA ASP A 76 29.66 0.88 -16.44
C ASP A 76 29.13 -0.41 -17.13
N ASN A 77 28.92 -1.49 -16.38
CA ASN A 77 28.34 -2.77 -16.79
C ASN A 77 27.19 -3.25 -15.89
N ALA A 78 26.63 -2.41 -15.02
CA ALA A 78 25.43 -2.75 -14.26
C ALA A 78 24.24 -2.88 -15.22
N ASN A 79 24.00 -4.11 -15.69
CA ASN A 79 22.80 -4.46 -16.41
C ASN A 79 21.60 -3.91 -15.62
N ALA A 80 20.82 -3.01 -16.23
CA ALA A 80 19.58 -2.43 -15.67
C ALA A 80 18.46 -3.48 -15.40
N ASN A 81 18.84 -4.76 -15.29
CA ASN A 81 18.01 -5.94 -15.25
C ASN A 81 18.22 -6.79 -13.98
N GLU A 82 19.15 -6.41 -13.10
CA GLU A 82 19.32 -7.07 -11.80
C GLU A 82 18.38 -6.40 -10.79
N GLY A 83 17.17 -6.95 -10.67
CA GLY A 83 16.22 -6.53 -9.65
C GLY A 83 16.75 -6.77 -8.23
N ILE A 84 16.09 -6.20 -7.22
CA ILE A 84 16.47 -6.37 -5.81
C ILE A 84 15.58 -7.44 -5.19
N VAL A 85 16.17 -8.37 -4.43
CA VAL A 85 15.37 -9.33 -3.65
C VAL A 85 14.70 -8.58 -2.49
N VAL A 86 13.38 -8.71 -2.41
CA VAL A 86 12.55 -8.11 -1.37
C VAL A 86 11.76 -9.16 -0.62
N GLU A 87 11.57 -8.93 0.68
CA GLU A 87 10.74 -9.76 1.55
C GLU A 87 9.35 -9.14 1.75
N ARG A 88 8.34 -9.98 2.03
CA ARG A 88 7.02 -9.50 2.42
C ARG A 88 7.10 -8.59 3.65
N GLY A 89 6.45 -7.43 3.56
CA GLY A 89 6.45 -6.37 4.57
C GLY A 89 7.61 -5.38 4.44
N GLN A 90 8.59 -5.63 3.56
CA GLN A 90 9.69 -4.69 3.33
C GLN A 90 9.19 -3.45 2.60
N THR A 91 9.59 -2.26 3.05
CA THR A 91 9.23 -1.00 2.40
C THR A 91 9.84 -0.92 0.99
N LEU A 92 8.99 -0.72 -0.01
CA LEU A 92 9.34 -0.57 -1.41
C LEU A 92 9.47 0.92 -1.79
N ILE A 93 8.49 1.71 -1.32
CA ILE A 93 8.34 3.13 -1.62
C ILE A 93 7.94 3.82 -0.33
N GLU A 94 8.51 5.00 -0.06
CA GLU A 94 8.04 5.90 0.98
C GLU A 94 7.43 7.13 0.32
N ILE A 95 6.14 7.36 0.55
CA ILE A 95 5.39 8.48 -0.04
C ILE A 95 5.29 9.59 1.00
N LYS A 96 5.88 10.75 0.71
CA LYS A 96 5.67 11.96 1.49
C LYS A 96 4.50 12.73 0.90
N TRP A 97 3.55 13.14 1.74
CA TRP A 97 2.33 13.81 1.32
C TRP A 97 1.94 14.95 2.26
N ASP A 98 1.11 15.87 1.78
CA ASP A 98 0.40 16.87 2.57
C ASP A 98 -1.11 16.84 2.28
N GLY A 99 -1.88 17.36 3.23
CA GLY A 99 -3.32 17.42 3.16
C GLY A 99 -3.85 18.56 4.03
N HIS A 100 -5.16 18.75 4.00
CA HIS A 100 -5.82 19.81 4.76
C HIS A 100 -6.88 19.23 5.68
N ALA A 101 -6.76 19.55 6.98
CA ALA A 101 -7.77 19.22 7.97
C ALA A 101 -8.62 20.44 8.29
N ILE A 102 -9.93 20.23 8.42
CA ILE A 102 -10.86 21.22 8.97
C ILE A 102 -10.95 20.98 10.47
N THR A 103 -10.43 21.89 11.28
CA THR A 103 -10.57 21.79 12.74
C THR A 103 -11.92 22.34 13.19
N SER A 104 -12.48 21.78 14.28
CA SER A 104 -13.78 22.18 14.84
C SER A 104 -13.88 23.68 15.04
N ALA A 105 -14.90 24.27 14.42
CA ALA A 105 -15.28 25.65 14.63
C ALA A 105 -15.84 25.81 16.04
N ASP A 106 -15.14 26.56 16.90
CA ASP A 106 -15.82 27.16 18.04
C ASP A 106 -16.75 28.27 17.52
N GLU A 107 -17.84 28.47 18.22
CA GLU A 107 -19.05 29.17 17.81
C GLU A 107 -18.80 30.37 16.87
N LEU A 108 -19.42 30.32 15.68
CA LEU A 108 -19.58 31.43 14.73
C LEU A 108 -18.30 31.91 14.00
N TYR A 109 -18.07 31.35 12.80
CA TYR A 109 -17.44 31.97 11.60
C TYR A 109 -15.96 31.76 11.26
N HIS A 110 -15.13 31.00 11.97
CA HIS A 110 -13.74 30.82 11.52
C HIS A 110 -13.38 29.35 11.28
N THR A 111 -13.50 28.92 10.02
CA THR A 111 -12.84 27.69 9.54
C THR A 111 -11.34 27.96 9.51
N VAL A 112 -10.60 27.32 10.41
CA VAL A 112 -9.14 27.27 10.35
C VAL A 112 -8.76 26.06 9.51
N TRP A 113 -8.01 26.31 8.44
CA TRP A 113 -7.39 25.26 7.64
C TRP A 113 -6.02 24.96 8.25
N GLU A 114 -5.84 23.74 8.72
CA GLU A 114 -4.54 23.26 9.19
C GLU A 114 -3.94 22.35 8.12
N ASN A 115 -2.66 22.56 7.82
CA ASN A 115 -1.92 21.67 6.95
C ASN A 115 -1.47 20.47 7.78
N ILE A 116 -1.83 19.28 7.32
CA ILE A 116 -1.31 18.02 7.84
C ILE A 116 -0.31 17.48 6.83
N GLU A 117 0.83 16.98 7.31
CA GLU A 117 1.80 16.31 6.48
C GLU A 117 2.12 14.93 7.06
N GLY A 118 2.49 14.00 6.19
CA GLY A 118 2.73 12.63 6.59
C GLY A 118 3.69 11.89 5.67
N MET A 119 4.06 10.70 6.14
CA MET A 119 4.82 9.72 5.37
C MET A 119 4.07 8.40 5.41
N THR A 120 3.81 7.82 4.24
CA THR A 120 3.13 6.54 4.10
C THR A 120 4.08 5.55 3.43
N PRO A 121 4.55 4.51 4.15
CA PRO A 121 5.36 3.47 3.56
C PRO A 121 4.49 2.46 2.79
N ILE A 122 4.83 2.23 1.53
CA ILE A 122 4.27 1.15 0.71
C ILE A 122 5.14 -0.08 0.89
N GLN A 123 4.57 -1.13 1.46
CA GLN A 123 5.28 -2.36 1.78
C GLN A 123 5.04 -3.43 0.72
N SER A 124 6.01 -4.33 0.56
CA SER A 124 5.90 -5.45 -0.35
C SER A 124 4.85 -6.44 0.16
N PRO A 125 3.78 -6.73 -0.59
CA PRO A 125 2.79 -7.70 -0.15
C PRO A 125 3.28 -9.16 -0.30
N VAL A 126 4.31 -9.37 -1.12
CA VAL A 126 4.90 -10.67 -1.46
C VAL A 126 6.43 -10.59 -1.43
N SER A 127 7.10 -11.72 -1.21
CA SER A 127 8.56 -11.83 -1.34
C SER A 127 8.92 -12.21 -2.77
N GLY A 128 9.99 -11.63 -3.31
CA GLY A 128 10.39 -11.89 -4.68
C GLY A 128 11.48 -10.95 -5.17
N LEU A 129 11.62 -10.85 -6.49
CA LEU A 129 12.56 -9.94 -7.13
C LEU A 129 11.82 -8.67 -7.57
N LEU A 130 12.08 -7.55 -6.90
CA LEU A 130 11.60 -6.23 -7.31
C LEU A 130 12.29 -5.82 -8.61
N GLN A 131 11.52 -5.79 -9.69
CA GLN A 131 12.01 -5.47 -11.03
C GLN A 131 11.86 -4.00 -11.37
N LYS A 132 10.72 -3.41 -11.02
CA LYS A 132 10.38 -2.04 -11.38
C LYS A 132 9.66 -1.37 -10.23
N VAL A 133 9.98 -0.10 -10.02
CA VAL A 133 9.22 0.83 -9.21
C VAL A 133 8.89 2.03 -10.08
N MET A 134 7.64 2.46 -10.07
CA MET A 134 7.22 3.72 -10.67
C MET A 134 7.35 4.84 -9.65
N ILE A 135 8.08 5.89 -10.02
CA ILE A 135 8.07 7.17 -9.32
C ILE A 135 7.43 8.18 -10.27
N PRO A 136 6.26 8.76 -9.93
CA PRO A 136 5.60 9.74 -10.79
C PRO A 136 6.50 10.97 -10.94
N ARG A 137 6.36 11.64 -12.09
CA ARG A 137 7.06 12.92 -12.30
C ARG A 137 6.41 13.99 -11.44
N LYS A 138 7.21 14.97 -11.01
CA LYS A 138 6.69 16.11 -10.23
C LYS A 138 5.48 16.75 -10.94
N GLY A 139 4.36 16.85 -10.21
CA GLY A 139 3.11 17.45 -10.70
C GLY A 139 2.20 16.49 -11.49
N VAL A 140 2.55 15.20 -11.58
CA VAL A 140 1.64 14.15 -12.05
C VAL A 140 1.08 13.45 -10.82
N GLY A 141 -0.24 13.48 -10.66
CA GLY A 141 -0.92 12.74 -9.59
C GLY A 141 -0.85 11.24 -9.81
N LEU A 142 -1.12 10.47 -8.75
CA LEU A 142 -1.33 9.04 -8.84
C LEU A 142 -2.80 8.74 -9.09
N ASP A 143 -3.08 7.66 -9.81
CA ASP A 143 -4.41 7.08 -9.92
C ASP A 143 -4.44 5.61 -9.48
N GLU A 144 -5.64 5.03 -9.38
CA GLU A 144 -5.81 3.63 -9.02
C GLU A 144 -5.28 2.67 -10.11
N GLU A 145 -5.14 3.11 -11.35
CA GLU A 145 -4.65 2.27 -12.45
C GLU A 145 -3.11 2.18 -12.48
N ASP A 146 -2.43 3.09 -11.78
CA ASP A 146 -0.98 3.16 -11.71
C ASP A 146 -0.36 1.95 -11.01
N VAL A 147 0.49 1.24 -11.76
CA VAL A 147 1.35 0.19 -11.21
C VAL A 147 2.55 0.83 -10.52
N LEU A 148 2.54 0.82 -9.19
CA LEU A 148 3.63 1.36 -8.37
C LEU A 148 4.86 0.45 -8.36
N ALA A 149 4.67 -0.87 -8.29
CA ALA A 149 5.77 -1.82 -8.23
C ALA A 149 5.46 -3.10 -9.00
N THR A 150 6.51 -3.70 -9.59
CA THR A 150 6.46 -5.00 -10.24
C THR A 150 7.45 -5.94 -9.58
N ILE A 151 6.95 -7.06 -9.06
CA ILE A 151 7.71 -8.08 -8.35
C ILE A 151 7.59 -9.40 -9.10
N ILE A 152 8.72 -10.07 -9.28
CA ILE A 152 8.78 -11.39 -9.90
C ILE A 152 8.88 -12.45 -8.82
N VAL A 153 7.93 -13.38 -8.82
CA VAL A 153 7.86 -14.50 -7.88
C VAL A 153 8.07 -15.80 -8.64
N THR A 154 9.11 -16.55 -8.28
CA THR A 154 9.50 -17.76 -9.01
C THR A 154 8.73 -19.01 -8.59
N ASP A 155 8.18 -19.03 -7.38
CA ASP A 155 7.48 -20.19 -6.82
C ASP A 155 5.99 -19.89 -6.60
N GLU A 156 5.12 -20.65 -7.28
CA GLU A 156 3.67 -20.51 -7.19
C GLU A 156 3.16 -20.85 -5.78
N GLN A 157 3.77 -21.82 -5.12
CA GLN A 157 3.33 -22.22 -3.78
C GLN A 157 3.61 -21.13 -2.74
N SER A 158 4.78 -20.48 -2.84
CA SER A 158 5.12 -19.30 -2.05
C SER A 158 4.15 -18.15 -2.32
N LEU A 159 3.85 -17.85 -3.60
CA LEU A 159 2.86 -16.83 -3.95
C LEU A 159 1.48 -17.11 -3.31
N GLN A 160 0.97 -18.34 -3.42
CA GLN A 160 -0.31 -18.70 -2.82
C GLN A 160 -0.32 -18.58 -1.30
N ASN A 161 0.82 -18.82 -0.64
CA ASN A 161 0.95 -18.65 0.81
C ASN A 161 0.99 -17.18 1.21
N GLU A 162 1.62 -16.31 0.43
CA GLU A 162 1.73 -14.88 0.73
C GLU A 162 0.44 -14.11 0.44
N LEU A 163 -0.38 -14.62 -0.49
CA LEU A 163 -1.73 -14.12 -0.74
C LEU A 163 -2.73 -14.47 0.38
N GLN A 164 -2.31 -15.17 1.45
CA GLN A 164 -3.15 -15.39 2.63
C GLN A 164 -3.43 -14.06 3.34
N GLY A 165 -4.68 -13.59 3.23
CA GLY A 165 -5.11 -12.28 3.74
C GLY A 165 -5.51 -11.30 2.65
N THR A 166 -5.23 -11.63 1.39
CA THR A 166 -5.81 -10.91 0.26
C THR A 166 -7.28 -11.29 0.06
N VAL A 167 -8.06 -10.35 -0.43
CA VAL A 167 -9.50 -10.51 -0.65
C VAL A 167 -9.87 -10.18 -2.09
N ASP A 168 -11.02 -10.65 -2.53
CA ASP A 168 -11.63 -10.20 -3.78
C ASP A 168 -12.27 -8.82 -3.58
N GLU A 169 -12.61 -8.19 -4.69
CA GLU A 169 -13.24 -6.87 -4.73
C GLU A 169 -14.51 -6.78 -3.88
N GLU A 170 -15.41 -7.78 -3.98
CA GLU A 170 -16.66 -7.79 -3.22
C GLU A 170 -16.42 -7.77 -1.70
N LYS A 171 -15.45 -8.54 -1.22
CA LYS A 171 -15.07 -8.53 0.21
C LYS A 171 -14.34 -7.25 0.60
N TYR A 172 -13.55 -6.68 -0.31
CA TYR A 172 -12.87 -5.41 -0.06
C TYR A 172 -13.89 -4.28 0.12
N MET A 173 -14.90 -4.19 -0.74
CA MET A 173 -15.97 -3.19 -0.59
C MET A 173 -16.71 -3.32 0.74
N LYS A 174 -17.04 -4.56 1.16
CA LYS A 174 -17.64 -4.80 2.49
C LYS A 174 -16.71 -4.44 3.64
N TYR A 175 -15.40 -4.58 3.45
CA TYR A 175 -14.41 -4.16 4.43
C TYR A 175 -14.44 -2.63 4.58
N LEU A 176 -14.44 -1.88 3.48
CA LEU A 176 -14.52 -0.42 3.47
C LEU A 176 -15.82 0.11 4.10
N GLU A 177 -16.95 -0.50 3.81
CA GLU A 177 -18.23 -0.16 4.44
C GLU A 177 -18.17 -0.30 5.96
N LYS A 178 -17.60 -1.42 6.44
CA LYS A 178 -17.46 -1.67 7.88
C LYS A 178 -16.51 -0.69 8.55
N GLU A 179 -15.39 -0.38 7.91
CA GLU A 179 -14.39 0.57 8.42
C GLU A 179 -14.98 1.98 8.53
N THR A 180 -15.69 2.43 7.49
CA THR A 180 -16.41 3.71 7.47
C THR A 180 -17.44 3.79 8.62
N LEU A 181 -18.17 2.70 8.86
CA LEU A 181 -19.14 2.61 9.96
C LEU A 181 -18.48 2.63 11.35
N MET A 182 -17.26 2.12 11.51
CA MET A 182 -16.52 2.17 12.78
C MET A 182 -15.87 3.53 13.03
N GLY A 183 -15.48 4.27 11.99
CA GLY A 183 -14.90 5.61 12.10
C GLY A 183 -15.91 6.72 12.42
N ALA A 184 -17.19 6.54 12.07
CA ALA A 184 -18.20 7.59 12.19
C ALA A 184 -18.76 7.83 13.62
N PHE A 185 -18.50 6.93 14.59
CA PHE A 185 -19.13 6.98 15.93
C PHE A 185 -18.28 6.33 17.05
N SER A 186 -16.98 6.64 17.13
CA SER A 186 -16.24 6.43 18.39
C SER A 186 -16.21 7.74 19.20
N GLU A 187 -17.40 8.26 19.49
CA GLU A 187 -17.58 9.27 20.54
C GLU A 187 -17.24 8.58 21.87
N GLN A 188 -16.08 8.90 22.41
CA GLN A 188 -15.65 8.52 23.75
C GLN A 188 -16.69 9.04 24.74
N THR A 189 -17.65 8.21 25.11
CA THR A 189 -18.41 8.40 26.34
C THR A 189 -17.43 8.15 27.48
N ASN A 190 -16.75 9.21 27.91
CA ASN A 190 -16.15 9.27 29.23
C ASN A 190 -17.31 9.18 30.23
N ASP A 191 -17.61 7.96 30.67
CA ASP A 191 -18.43 7.71 31.84
C ASP A 191 -17.67 8.21 33.07
N ASP A 192 -17.79 9.51 33.34
CA ASP A 192 -17.49 10.11 34.64
C ASP A 192 -18.46 9.55 35.68
N SER A 193 -18.12 8.35 36.15
CA SER A 193 -18.69 7.70 37.32
C SER A 193 -18.18 8.39 38.58
N SER A 194 -18.53 9.66 38.77
CA SER A 194 -18.38 10.36 40.05
C SER A 194 -19.35 9.76 41.06
N SER A 195 -18.91 8.68 41.70
CA SER A 195 -19.60 8.02 42.79
C SER A 195 -19.69 8.96 44.00
N SER A 196 -20.87 9.52 44.21
CA SER A 196 -21.30 10.08 45.47
C SER A 196 -21.25 9.02 46.58
N SER A 197 -20.44 9.25 47.62
CA SER A 197 -20.54 8.53 48.89
C SER A 197 -20.57 9.53 50.04
N SER A 198 -21.77 9.64 50.62
CA SER A 198 -22.09 10.31 51.88
C SER A 198 -22.20 9.27 53.01
N TYR A 199 -22.01 9.75 54.26
CA TYR A 199 -22.00 9.08 55.58
C TYR A 199 -20.64 8.49 56.01
N ASP A 200 -20.14 8.63 57.25
CA ASP A 200 -20.81 8.80 58.54
C ASP A 200 -19.89 9.35 59.67
N ARG A 201 -20.53 9.93 60.70
CA ARG A 201 -20.19 10.32 62.09
C ARG A 201 -18.75 10.21 62.67
N GLN A 202 -18.40 11.23 63.46
CA GLN A 202 -18.22 11.14 64.93
C GLN A 202 -18.62 12.45 65.61
#